data_AF-A0A0G4J720-F1
#
_entry.id   AF-A0A0G4J720-F1
#
_cell.length_a   1.000
_cell.length_b   1.000
_cell.length_c   1.000
_cell.angle_alpha   90.00
_cell.angle_beta   90.00
_cell.angle_gamma   90.00
#
_symmetry.space_group_name_H-M   'P 1'
#
loop_
_entity.id
_entity.type
_entity.pdbx_description
1 polymer ?
#
loop_
_entity_poly.entity_id
_entity_poly.type
_entity_poly.pdbx_seq_one_letter_code
_entity_poly.pdbx_strand_id
1 'polypeptide(L)'
;MAMVDIDAINENGSDAEAPEATVDAVALRAKRFDSVQADIDSLQRRFRQIELHRKQAGVSTGHLAEVKMLQLSRLKEISLTARDDLRLETDKQHSMIRHSLGLRIGRMQDEAERYHSKIAHETRKLNDIDKRIDKQRVLLIEQKKAALAALSSRDSVHYMERRLLVDEGKLDSALVKFSEALSQNKAMRESIDDLRRERTTFDSLVHRNELELHETKDELSVMMQKTLQMLEAKERTTKDLAVMKDTAFVELQKIEAEWHELARLLTEDSIQQEAQMMKDMQRAREKRNVKMSDAISGDAAKESKATARLACAENRVRETRHLISERTLHVREQEAAIAKVLQATGIDSIDKIVDAFVRAENSNFHLFSRLSEINAQIEAGEAEAIEMSAQRRALQMKAVSKEQVRRRKALEKIVTGEKTAESRIAEQSAVVKRANKTVALIIKRVTKFMKALSLDSGDPLAPDVKVNEANFEQYLVRMENHTNRLVNRYLQTHDMTDAERVKLVEVRKPAPVQIVAPDGTFGDDDDLDAPDDLYASGGRRAPSSASNAF
;
A
#
# COMPACT_ATOMS: atom_id res chain seq x y z
N MET A 1 62.13 58.80 -24.96
CA MET A 1 62.46 60.18 -24.51
C MET A 1 63.82 60.53 -25.09
N ALA A 2 64.10 61.82 -25.35
CA ALA A 2 65.29 62.30 -26.08
C ALA A 2 66.62 62.10 -25.28
N MET A 3 67.83 62.32 -25.80
CA MET A 3 68.26 63.13 -26.98
C MET A 3 69.59 62.60 -27.60
N VAL A 4 70.22 63.35 -28.52
CA VAL A 4 71.36 62.95 -29.40
C VAL A 4 72.54 63.95 -29.25
N ASP A 5 73.61 63.78 -30.06
CA ASP A 5 74.65 64.76 -30.49
C ASP A 5 76.05 64.70 -29.79
N ILE A 6 77.19 65.19 -30.37
CA ILE A 6 77.89 64.96 -31.68
C ILE A 6 79.29 65.69 -31.69
N ASP A 7 80.15 65.48 -32.72
CA ASP A 7 81.39 66.23 -33.14
C ASP A 7 82.74 66.14 -32.33
N ALA A 8 83.94 66.54 -32.84
CA ALA A 8 84.64 66.46 -34.17
C ALA A 8 86.09 67.11 -34.15
N ILE A 9 86.86 67.01 -35.27
CA ILE A 9 88.09 67.80 -35.71
C ILE A 9 89.49 67.41 -35.07
N ASN A 10 90.71 67.42 -35.67
CA ASN A 10 91.45 67.86 -36.92
C ASN A 10 92.44 69.08 -36.76
N GLU A 11 93.64 69.23 -37.40
CA GLU A 11 94.57 68.38 -38.22
C GLU A 11 95.96 69.08 -38.49
N ASN A 12 96.99 68.37 -39.04
CA ASN A 12 98.23 68.84 -39.77
C ASN A 12 99.37 69.62 -39.04
N GLY A 13 100.64 69.71 -39.53
CA GLY A 13 101.39 68.99 -40.62
C GLY A 13 102.70 69.68 -41.13
N SER A 14 103.60 68.93 -41.82
CA SER A 14 104.62 69.33 -42.86
C SER A 14 105.95 70.12 -42.49
N ASP A 15 107.01 70.27 -43.34
CA ASP A 15 107.98 69.33 -44.01
C ASP A 15 109.29 70.02 -44.55
N ALA A 16 110.36 69.24 -44.86
CA ALA A 16 111.51 69.45 -45.82
C ALA A 16 112.49 70.68 -45.70
N GLU A 17 113.62 70.89 -46.44
CA GLU A 17 114.37 70.16 -47.53
C GLU A 17 115.92 70.49 -47.56
N ALA A 18 116.65 70.28 -48.70
CA ALA A 18 118.14 70.29 -48.88
C ALA A 18 118.64 71.31 -49.97
N PRO A 19 119.76 71.20 -50.79
CA PRO A 19 120.82 70.18 -51.04
C PRO A 19 122.31 70.70 -51.24
N GLU A 20 123.21 69.85 -51.79
CA GLU A 20 124.42 70.02 -52.70
C GLU A 20 125.23 71.34 -52.84
N ALA A 21 126.55 71.42 -53.16
CA ALA A 21 127.70 70.50 -53.37
C ALA A 21 129.05 71.30 -53.13
N THR A 22 130.28 71.20 -53.71
CA THR A 22 130.91 70.50 -54.88
C THR A 22 132.46 70.30 -54.68
N VAL A 23 133.35 70.61 -55.66
CA VAL A 23 134.79 70.17 -55.80
C VAL A 23 135.62 71.21 -56.59
N ASP A 24 136.94 71.50 -56.41
CA ASP A 24 137.86 71.33 -55.26
C ASP A 24 138.95 72.46 -55.14
N ALA A 25 140.16 72.50 -55.75
CA ALA A 25 140.94 71.60 -56.62
C ALA A 25 142.49 71.80 -56.50
N VAL A 26 143.30 71.10 -57.32
CA VAL A 26 144.80 71.05 -57.33
C VAL A 26 145.44 72.29 -57.99
N ALA A 27 146.45 72.97 -57.44
CA ALA A 27 147.02 72.88 -56.09
C ALA A 27 147.79 74.15 -55.66
N LEU A 28 147.69 74.48 -54.37
CA LEU A 28 148.74 75.13 -53.59
C LEU A 28 148.74 74.50 -52.17
N ARG A 29 149.28 73.27 -52.13
CA ARG A 29 149.08 72.22 -51.11
C ARG A 29 149.72 72.50 -49.73
N ALA A 30 149.86 73.76 -49.34
CA ALA A 30 150.57 74.20 -48.13
C ALA A 30 149.76 75.16 -47.22
N LYS A 31 148.53 75.56 -47.59
CA LYS A 31 147.70 76.50 -46.81
C LYS A 31 146.33 75.97 -46.35
N ARG A 32 146.05 74.67 -46.51
CA ARG A 32 144.69 74.11 -46.35
C ARG A 32 144.37 73.51 -44.96
N PHE A 33 145.30 73.53 -44.01
CA PHE A 33 145.10 72.88 -42.71
C PHE A 33 144.38 73.76 -41.68
N ASP A 34 144.62 75.06 -41.68
CA ASP A 34 144.25 75.94 -40.56
C ASP A 34 142.77 76.40 -40.60
N SER A 35 142.07 76.30 -41.73
CA SER A 35 140.70 76.82 -41.86
C SER A 35 139.61 75.90 -41.31
N VAL A 36 139.85 74.57 -41.29
CA VAL A 36 138.83 73.57 -40.93
C VAL A 36 138.47 73.61 -39.43
N GLN A 37 139.39 74.09 -38.59
CA GLN A 37 139.24 74.06 -37.14
C GLN A 37 138.22 75.08 -36.60
N ALA A 38 137.86 76.11 -37.38
CA ALA A 38 137.05 77.24 -36.90
C ALA A 38 135.53 76.96 -36.87
N ASP A 39 135.00 76.17 -37.81
CA ASP A 39 133.55 76.03 -37.99
C ASP A 39 132.89 75.16 -36.90
N ILE A 40 133.63 74.21 -36.32
CA ILE A 40 133.12 73.17 -35.40
C ILE A 40 132.52 73.77 -34.11
N ASP A 41 133.15 74.81 -33.55
CA ASP A 41 132.73 75.44 -32.29
C ASP A 41 131.41 76.23 -32.41
N SER A 42 130.98 76.55 -33.64
CA SER A 42 129.79 77.37 -33.89
C SER A 42 128.49 76.59 -33.65
N LEU A 43 128.43 75.31 -34.04
CA LEU A 43 127.22 74.47 -33.96
C LEU A 43 126.81 74.19 -32.52
N GLN A 44 127.77 73.92 -31.63
CA GLN A 44 127.51 73.40 -30.28
C GLN A 44 126.64 74.33 -29.41
N ARG A 45 126.64 75.64 -29.69
CA ARG A 45 125.92 76.63 -28.86
C ARG A 45 124.40 76.62 -29.08
N ARG A 46 123.93 76.38 -30.31
CA ARG A 46 122.49 76.48 -30.66
C ARG A 46 121.64 75.41 -29.98
N PHE A 47 122.21 74.21 -29.78
CA PHE A 47 121.48 73.05 -29.23
C PHE A 47 120.94 73.28 -27.81
N ARG A 48 121.62 74.09 -26.98
CA ARG A 48 121.27 74.30 -25.57
C ARG A 48 119.98 75.09 -25.31
N GLN A 49 119.53 75.95 -26.24
CA GLN A 49 118.35 76.80 -25.99
C GLN A 49 117.02 76.05 -26.14
N ILE A 50 116.98 75.01 -26.97
CA ILE A 50 115.74 74.28 -27.32
C ILE A 50 115.22 73.44 -26.13
N GLU A 51 116.10 72.89 -25.29
CA GLU A 51 115.69 72.07 -24.14
C GLU A 51 114.87 72.82 -23.07
N LEU A 52 115.06 74.13 -22.93
CA LEU A 52 114.53 74.90 -21.80
C LEU A 52 113.01 75.10 -21.87
N HIS A 53 112.50 75.47 -23.05
CA HIS A 53 111.06 75.76 -23.23
C HIS A 53 110.18 74.52 -23.02
N ARG A 54 110.68 73.30 -23.29
CA ARG A 54 109.92 72.06 -23.13
C ARG A 54 109.48 71.79 -21.68
N LYS A 55 110.16 72.35 -20.68
CA LYS A 55 109.89 72.04 -19.26
C LYS A 55 108.70 72.80 -18.64
N GLN A 56 108.35 73.99 -19.13
CA GLN A 56 107.37 74.85 -18.44
C GLN A 56 105.91 74.49 -18.72
N ALA A 57 105.58 74.04 -19.93
CA ALA A 57 104.19 73.76 -20.33
C ALA A 57 103.54 72.58 -19.56
N GLY A 58 104.33 71.64 -19.05
CA GLY A 58 103.83 70.41 -18.41
C GLY A 58 103.29 70.57 -16.99
N VAL A 59 103.41 71.76 -16.36
CA VAL A 59 103.11 71.94 -14.93
C VAL A 59 101.65 72.34 -14.67
N SER A 60 101.09 73.25 -15.47
CA SER A 60 99.79 73.89 -15.20
C SER A 60 98.60 72.93 -15.29
N THR A 61 98.68 71.91 -16.17
CA THR A 61 97.59 70.95 -16.42
C THR A 61 97.37 69.94 -15.29
N GLY A 62 98.32 69.79 -14.34
CA GLY A 62 98.21 68.79 -13.26
C GLY A 62 97.16 69.13 -12.19
N HIS A 63 97.12 70.38 -11.73
CA HIS A 63 96.40 70.74 -10.49
C HIS A 63 94.87 70.69 -10.61
N LEU A 64 94.30 70.99 -11.80
CA LEU A 64 92.84 70.88 -12.00
C LEU A 64 92.36 69.41 -12.00
N ALA A 65 93.21 68.46 -12.37
CA ALA A 65 92.90 67.04 -12.26
C ALA A 65 92.86 66.60 -10.78
N GLU A 66 93.80 67.08 -9.97
CA GLU A 66 93.95 66.75 -8.55
C GLU A 66 92.67 67.01 -7.74
N VAL A 67 92.06 68.19 -7.87
CA VAL A 67 90.83 68.56 -7.15
C VAL A 67 89.64 67.66 -7.54
N LYS A 68 89.51 67.33 -8.83
CA LYS A 68 88.46 66.40 -9.30
C LYS A 68 88.72 64.97 -8.82
N MET A 69 89.98 64.55 -8.74
CA MET A 69 90.34 63.24 -8.17
C MET A 69 90.01 63.14 -6.68
N LEU A 70 90.18 64.20 -5.89
CA LEU A 70 89.78 64.23 -4.48
C LEU A 70 88.26 64.05 -4.29
N GLN A 71 87.43 64.75 -5.08
CA GLN A 71 85.98 64.58 -5.04
C GLN A 71 85.54 63.17 -5.48
N LEU A 72 86.15 62.64 -6.54
CA LEU A 72 85.94 61.25 -6.97
C LEU A 72 86.41 60.24 -5.91
N SER A 73 87.48 60.52 -5.17
CA SER A 73 87.96 59.68 -4.08
C SER A 73 86.93 59.60 -2.94
N ARG A 74 86.39 60.75 -2.52
CA ARG A 74 85.37 60.80 -1.45
C ARG A 74 84.05 60.13 -1.87
N LEU A 75 83.63 60.27 -3.13
CA LEU A 75 82.45 59.56 -3.65
C LEU A 75 82.70 58.05 -3.76
N LYS A 76 83.90 57.62 -4.16
CA LYS A 76 84.30 56.20 -4.13
C LYS A 76 84.25 55.66 -2.70
N GLU A 77 84.83 56.37 -1.74
CA GLU A 77 84.85 55.99 -0.31
C GLU A 77 83.43 55.77 0.24
N ILE A 78 82.52 56.74 0.04
CA ILE A 78 81.11 56.60 0.45
C ILE A 78 80.40 55.44 -0.29
N SER A 79 80.72 55.22 -1.57
CA SER A 79 80.17 54.08 -2.32
C SER A 79 80.73 52.71 -1.87
N LEU A 80 81.92 52.69 -1.27
CA LEU A 80 82.52 51.49 -0.68
C LEU A 80 81.87 51.20 0.67
N THR A 81 81.78 52.19 1.59
CA THR A 81 81.14 51.98 2.90
C THR A 81 79.68 51.55 2.75
N ALA A 82 78.90 52.20 1.88
CA ALA A 82 77.51 51.81 1.62
C ALA A 82 77.39 50.40 1.00
N ARG A 83 78.40 49.95 0.25
CA ARG A 83 78.44 48.59 -0.33
C ARG A 83 78.83 47.53 0.70
N ASP A 84 79.72 47.87 1.63
CA ASP A 84 80.12 46.99 2.73
C ASP A 84 79.02 46.91 3.81
N ASP A 85 78.31 48.00 4.11
CA ASP A 85 77.12 48.00 4.97
C ASP A 85 75.99 47.13 4.37
N LEU A 86 75.69 47.32 3.07
CA LEU A 86 74.72 46.50 2.36
C LEU A 86 75.12 45.01 2.38
N ARG A 87 76.41 44.72 2.16
CA ARG A 87 76.95 43.36 2.25
C ARG A 87 76.73 42.78 3.65
N LEU A 88 77.16 43.47 4.71
CA LEU A 88 77.00 43.03 6.09
C LEU A 88 75.53 42.78 6.46
N GLU A 89 74.60 43.60 5.97
CA GLU A 89 73.17 43.39 6.21
C GLU A 89 72.61 42.20 5.42
N THR A 90 73.00 42.01 4.15
CA THR A 90 72.63 40.79 3.41
C THR A 90 73.23 39.53 4.05
N ASP A 91 74.47 39.56 4.54
CA ASP A 91 75.09 38.44 5.24
C ASP A 91 74.41 38.13 6.58
N LYS A 92 73.94 39.14 7.32
CA LYS A 92 73.07 38.99 8.50
C LYS A 92 71.73 38.33 8.15
N GLN A 93 71.02 38.83 7.13
CA GLN A 93 69.74 38.26 6.70
C GLN A 93 69.90 36.83 6.20
N HIS A 94 70.91 36.55 5.37
CA HIS A 94 71.26 35.19 4.96
C HIS A 94 71.63 34.31 6.17
N SER A 95 72.27 34.84 7.21
CA SER A 95 72.55 34.10 8.45
C SER A 95 71.26 33.72 9.21
N MET A 96 70.34 34.67 9.41
CA MET A 96 69.05 34.42 10.05
C MET A 96 68.18 33.43 9.26
N ILE A 97 68.18 33.54 7.93
CA ILE A 97 67.48 32.60 7.03
C ILE A 97 68.12 31.22 7.11
N ARG A 98 69.46 31.10 7.02
CA ARG A 98 70.17 29.81 7.19
C ARG A 98 69.91 29.17 8.56
N HIS A 99 69.88 29.96 9.64
CA HIS A 99 69.64 29.45 10.99
C HIS A 99 68.19 28.96 11.17
N SER A 100 67.20 29.75 10.74
CA SER A 100 65.78 29.36 10.83
C SER A 100 65.42 28.18 9.92
N LEU A 101 66.02 28.10 8.72
CA LEU A 101 65.94 26.91 7.86
C LEU A 101 66.65 25.70 8.50
N GLY A 102 67.83 25.88 9.10
CA GLY A 102 68.56 24.83 9.82
C GLY A 102 67.74 24.24 10.98
N LEU A 103 67.12 25.08 11.81
CA LEU A 103 66.21 24.67 12.89
C LEU A 103 64.92 24.01 12.39
N ARG A 104 64.53 24.23 11.13
CA ARG A 104 63.40 23.53 10.50
C ARG A 104 63.84 22.19 9.91
N ILE A 105 65.02 22.14 9.27
CA ILE A 105 65.62 20.92 8.72
C ILE A 105 65.92 19.92 9.84
N GLY A 106 66.54 20.36 10.94
CA GLY A 106 66.82 19.51 12.11
C GLY A 106 65.56 18.88 12.69
N ARG A 107 64.47 19.63 12.87
CA ARG A 107 63.19 19.07 13.33
C ARG A 107 62.59 18.05 12.35
N MET A 108 62.69 18.28 11.04
CA MET A 108 62.24 17.31 10.04
C MET A 108 63.14 16.06 9.99
N GLN A 109 64.42 16.18 10.36
CA GLN A 109 65.34 15.04 10.53
C GLN A 109 65.00 14.25 11.80
N ASP A 110 64.81 14.92 12.96
CA ASP A 110 64.35 14.30 14.21
C ASP A 110 63.04 13.51 13.99
N GLU A 111 62.10 14.08 13.25
CA GLU A 111 60.84 13.43 12.88
C GLU A 111 61.09 12.21 11.97
N ALA A 112 61.90 12.34 10.92
CA ALA A 112 62.25 11.23 10.02
C ALA A 112 62.96 10.07 10.73
N GLU A 113 63.83 10.35 11.70
CA GLU A 113 64.52 9.35 12.53
C GLU A 113 63.56 8.66 13.52
N ARG A 114 62.62 9.42 14.11
CA ARG A 114 61.54 8.87 14.94
C ARG A 114 60.63 7.93 14.14
N TYR A 115 60.29 8.28 12.90
CA TYR A 115 59.49 7.40 12.03
C TYR A 115 60.28 6.17 11.57
N HIS A 116 61.55 6.30 11.19
CA HIS A 116 62.43 5.14 10.91
C HIS A 116 62.51 4.19 12.12
N SER A 117 62.68 4.72 13.33
CA SER A 117 62.74 3.93 14.56
C SER A 117 61.45 3.17 14.85
N LYS A 118 60.28 3.76 14.56
CA LYS A 118 58.98 3.08 14.65
C LYS A 118 58.84 1.97 13.62
N ILE A 119 59.15 2.24 12.35
CA ILE A 119 59.11 1.25 11.26
C ILE A 119 60.06 0.08 11.57
N ALA A 120 61.26 0.35 12.08
CA ALA A 120 62.22 -0.67 12.51
C ALA A 120 61.75 -1.50 13.73
N HIS A 121 60.82 -0.99 14.54
CA HIS A 121 60.21 -1.71 15.65
C HIS A 121 58.99 -2.55 15.20
N GLU A 122 58.17 -2.00 14.30
CA GLU A 122 56.99 -2.69 13.76
C GLU A 122 57.36 -3.84 12.83
N THR A 123 58.37 -3.66 11.96
CA THR A 123 58.92 -4.76 11.13
C THR A 123 59.48 -5.92 11.96
N ARG A 124 60.10 -5.65 13.12
CA ARG A 124 60.51 -6.71 14.07
C ARG A 124 59.31 -7.45 14.65
N LYS A 125 58.25 -6.73 15.06
CA LYS A 125 57.00 -7.33 15.57
C LYS A 125 56.31 -8.22 14.53
N LEU A 126 56.24 -7.78 13.27
CA LEU A 126 55.69 -8.59 12.17
C LEU A 126 56.47 -9.89 12.00
N ASN A 127 57.80 -9.82 11.87
CA ASN A 127 58.66 -11.00 11.76
C ASN A 127 58.51 -11.99 12.92
N ASP A 128 58.21 -11.53 14.15
CA ASP A 128 57.97 -12.40 15.30
C ASP A 128 56.53 -12.94 15.38
N ILE A 129 55.55 -12.28 14.75
CA ILE A 129 54.20 -12.80 14.54
C ILE A 129 54.21 -13.88 13.46
N ASP A 130 54.91 -13.68 12.33
CA ASP A 130 55.00 -14.67 11.25
C ASP A 130 55.63 -15.99 11.74
N LYS A 131 56.73 -15.92 12.50
CA LYS A 131 57.34 -17.07 13.18
C LYS A 131 56.39 -17.81 14.13
N ARG A 132 55.36 -17.15 14.68
CA ARG A 132 54.33 -17.78 15.52
C ARG A 132 53.25 -18.44 14.66
N ILE A 133 52.83 -17.78 13.60
CA ILE A 133 51.87 -18.32 12.62
C ILE A 133 52.39 -19.62 12.01
N ASP A 134 53.66 -19.67 11.59
CA ASP A 134 54.23 -20.88 10.97
C ASP A 134 54.38 -22.04 11.96
N LYS A 135 54.74 -21.77 13.23
CA LYS A 135 54.70 -22.78 14.29
C LYS A 135 53.31 -23.35 14.51
N GLN A 136 52.28 -22.49 14.51
CA GLN A 136 50.88 -22.94 14.64
C GLN A 136 50.41 -23.73 13.41
N ARG A 137 50.84 -23.38 12.20
CA ARG A 137 50.56 -24.13 10.96
C ARG A 137 51.13 -25.55 11.02
N VAL A 138 52.37 -25.73 11.49
CA VAL A 138 52.99 -27.06 11.64
C VAL A 138 52.18 -27.93 12.62
N LEU A 139 51.88 -27.42 13.82
CA LEU A 139 51.10 -28.13 14.83
C LEU A 139 49.69 -28.53 14.32
N LEU A 140 49.03 -27.66 13.54
CA LEU A 140 47.74 -27.95 12.92
C LEU A 140 47.84 -29.09 11.89
N ILE A 141 48.92 -29.17 11.12
CA ILE A 141 49.17 -30.25 10.15
C ILE A 141 49.42 -31.57 10.88
N GLU A 142 50.18 -31.56 11.99
CA GLU A 142 50.44 -32.74 12.81
C GLU A 142 49.16 -33.27 13.47
N GLN A 143 48.34 -32.39 14.06
CA GLN A 143 47.03 -32.75 14.62
C GLN A 143 46.09 -33.34 13.55
N LYS A 144 46.03 -32.74 12.35
CA LYS A 144 45.24 -33.28 11.24
C LYS A 144 45.73 -34.65 10.77
N LYS A 145 47.05 -34.88 10.71
CA LYS A 145 47.62 -36.20 10.39
C LYS A 145 47.26 -37.24 11.45
N ALA A 146 47.35 -36.90 12.74
CA ALA A 146 46.98 -37.80 13.84
C ALA A 146 45.48 -38.15 13.81
N ALA A 147 44.60 -37.16 13.60
CA ALA A 147 43.16 -37.39 13.47
C ALA A 147 42.81 -38.27 12.27
N LEU A 148 43.42 -38.01 11.10
CA LEU A 148 43.23 -38.84 9.90
C LEU A 148 43.77 -40.27 10.08
N ALA A 149 44.87 -40.46 10.81
CA ALA A 149 45.38 -41.79 11.14
C ALA A 149 44.41 -42.59 12.02
N ALA A 150 43.78 -41.95 13.02
CA ALA A 150 42.74 -42.58 13.84
C ALA A 150 41.47 -42.93 13.02
N LEU A 151 41.04 -42.02 12.15
CA LEU A 151 39.90 -42.20 11.23
C LEU A 151 40.15 -43.24 10.12
N SER A 152 41.41 -43.61 9.87
CA SER A 152 41.77 -44.63 8.86
C SER A 152 41.39 -46.06 9.27
N SER A 153 40.85 -46.26 10.48
CA SER A 153 40.17 -47.49 10.86
C SER A 153 38.85 -47.64 10.08
N ARG A 154 38.88 -48.38 8.96
CA ARG A 154 37.73 -48.53 8.03
C ARG A 154 36.45 -49.00 8.74
N ASP A 155 36.58 -49.80 9.79
CA ASP A 155 35.47 -50.27 10.62
C ASP A 155 34.76 -49.13 11.37
N SER A 156 35.49 -48.07 11.76
CA SER A 156 34.91 -46.88 12.39
C SER A 156 34.06 -46.09 11.38
N VAL A 157 34.55 -45.92 10.15
CA VAL A 157 33.81 -45.26 9.06
C VAL A 157 32.54 -46.05 8.71
N HIS A 158 32.65 -47.37 8.48
CA HIS A 158 31.49 -48.23 8.21
C HIS A 158 30.56 -48.43 9.42
N TYR A 159 31.01 -48.12 10.65
CA TYR A 159 30.13 -48.04 11.82
C TYR A 159 29.34 -46.72 11.82
N MET A 160 30.00 -45.58 11.58
CA MET A 160 29.36 -44.26 11.49
C MET A 160 28.35 -44.20 10.33
N GLU A 161 28.70 -44.73 9.17
CA GLU A 161 27.84 -44.84 7.98
C GLU A 161 26.54 -45.62 8.26
N ARG A 162 26.66 -46.82 8.85
CA ARG A 162 25.48 -47.62 9.27
C ARG A 162 24.69 -46.96 10.40
N ARG A 163 25.35 -46.22 11.29
CA ARG A 163 24.69 -45.48 12.37
C ARG A 163 23.89 -44.29 11.83
N LEU A 164 24.43 -43.59 10.85
CA LEU A 164 23.80 -42.48 10.15
C LEU A 164 22.52 -42.95 9.43
N LEU A 165 22.60 -44.00 8.61
CA LEU A 165 21.43 -44.63 7.97
C LEU A 165 20.33 -45.05 8.98
N VAL A 166 20.73 -45.55 10.15
CA VAL A 166 19.79 -45.95 11.22
C VAL A 166 19.15 -44.76 11.93
N ASP A 167 19.82 -43.60 12.01
CA ASP A 167 19.27 -42.39 12.61
C ASP A 167 18.49 -41.54 11.59
N GLU A 168 18.84 -41.59 10.29
CA GLU A 168 18.01 -41.11 9.17
C GLU A 168 16.67 -41.84 9.12
N GLY A 169 16.67 -43.18 9.13
CA GLY A 169 15.42 -43.96 9.15
C GLY A 169 14.54 -43.72 10.39
N LYS A 170 15.13 -43.26 11.51
CA LYS A 170 14.38 -42.80 12.69
C LYS A 170 13.81 -41.40 12.48
N LEU A 171 14.57 -40.50 11.85
CA LEU A 171 14.11 -39.16 11.49
C LEU A 171 12.91 -39.25 10.54
N ASP A 172 12.98 -40.08 9.50
CA ASP A 172 11.86 -40.34 8.59
C ASP A 172 10.65 -40.92 9.34
N SER A 173 10.85 -41.90 10.21
CA SER A 173 9.76 -42.46 11.03
C SER A 173 9.15 -41.42 11.97
N ALA A 174 9.94 -40.47 12.48
CA ALA A 174 9.47 -39.37 13.31
C ALA A 174 8.73 -38.30 12.48
N LEU A 175 9.21 -37.97 11.28
CA LEU A 175 8.57 -37.03 10.34
C LEU A 175 7.22 -37.55 9.85
N VAL A 176 7.09 -38.84 9.56
CA VAL A 176 5.82 -39.49 9.22
C VAL A 176 4.84 -39.40 10.39
N LYS A 177 5.26 -39.80 11.61
CA LYS A 177 4.42 -39.71 12.81
C LYS A 177 4.02 -38.27 13.17
N PHE A 178 4.91 -37.31 12.97
CA PHE A 178 4.62 -35.89 13.16
C PHE A 178 3.60 -35.39 12.14
N SER A 179 3.75 -35.76 10.87
CA SER A 179 2.80 -35.43 9.80
C SER A 179 1.42 -36.06 10.04
N GLU A 180 1.39 -37.31 10.52
CA GLU A 180 0.16 -37.99 10.93
C GLU A 180 -0.50 -37.28 12.11
N ALA A 181 0.27 -36.94 13.16
CA ALA A 181 -0.22 -36.21 14.32
C ALA A 181 -0.72 -34.80 13.97
N LEU A 182 -0.10 -34.12 12.99
CA LEU A 182 -0.60 -32.86 12.44
C LEU A 182 -1.92 -33.04 11.69
N SER A 183 -2.06 -34.10 10.88
CA SER A 183 -3.30 -34.44 10.18
C SER A 183 -4.45 -34.74 11.16
N GLN A 184 -4.18 -35.55 12.20
CA GLN A 184 -5.12 -35.82 13.29
C GLN A 184 -5.49 -34.54 14.06
N ASN A 185 -4.52 -33.66 14.35
CA ASN A 185 -4.80 -32.36 14.97
C ASN A 185 -5.65 -31.45 14.09
N LYS A 186 -5.45 -31.45 12.77
CA LYS A 186 -6.27 -30.70 11.82
C LYS A 186 -7.72 -31.19 11.82
N ALA A 187 -7.93 -32.50 11.73
CA ALA A 187 -9.26 -33.11 11.79
C ALA A 187 -9.97 -32.84 13.14
N MET A 188 -9.25 -32.90 14.26
CA MET A 188 -9.80 -32.53 15.58
C MET A 188 -10.17 -31.05 15.67
N ARG A 189 -9.38 -30.14 15.09
CA ARG A 189 -9.71 -28.70 15.05
C ARG A 189 -10.95 -28.44 14.18
N GLU A 190 -11.04 -29.07 13.02
CA GLU A 190 -12.20 -28.99 12.13
C GLU A 190 -13.47 -29.47 12.85
N SER A 191 -13.42 -30.62 13.52
CA SER A 191 -14.53 -31.12 14.33
C SER A 191 -14.89 -30.20 15.52
N ILE A 192 -13.92 -29.59 16.18
CA ILE A 192 -14.16 -28.59 17.25
C ILE A 192 -14.87 -27.35 16.69
N ASP A 193 -14.47 -26.87 15.50
CA ASP A 193 -15.09 -25.70 14.88
C ASP A 193 -16.49 -25.99 14.31
N ASP A 194 -16.75 -27.20 13.83
CA ASP A 194 -18.11 -27.64 13.49
C ASP A 194 -19.00 -27.74 14.73
N LEU A 195 -18.54 -28.36 15.82
CA LEU A 195 -19.29 -28.37 17.10
C LEU A 195 -19.53 -26.96 17.67
N ARG A 196 -18.63 -26.00 17.42
CA ARG A 196 -18.84 -24.58 17.76
C ARG A 196 -19.89 -23.92 16.87
N ARG A 197 -19.91 -24.21 15.56
CA ARG A 197 -20.95 -23.73 14.63
C ARG A 197 -22.32 -24.27 15.04
N GLU A 198 -22.42 -25.59 15.24
CA GLU A 198 -23.63 -26.25 15.74
C GLU A 198 -24.10 -25.64 17.05
N ARG A 199 -23.22 -25.55 18.06
CA ARG A 199 -23.54 -24.87 19.32
C ARG A 199 -24.05 -23.45 19.10
N THR A 200 -23.41 -22.64 18.25
CA THR A 200 -23.86 -21.27 17.99
C THR A 200 -25.27 -21.24 17.40
N THR A 201 -25.61 -22.21 16.52
CA THR A 201 -26.98 -22.35 16.02
C THR A 201 -27.96 -22.83 17.09
N PHE A 202 -27.56 -23.76 17.97
CA PHE A 202 -28.38 -24.21 19.10
C PHE A 202 -28.63 -23.09 20.12
N ASP A 203 -27.60 -22.34 20.51
CA ASP A 203 -27.73 -21.20 21.44
C ASP A 203 -28.67 -20.13 20.85
N SER A 204 -28.63 -19.90 19.52
CA SER A 204 -29.59 -19.01 18.83
C SER A 204 -31.03 -19.57 18.74
N LEU A 205 -31.17 -20.90 18.61
CA LEU A 205 -32.46 -21.59 18.58
C LEU A 205 -33.12 -21.57 19.97
N VAL A 206 -32.35 -21.83 21.03
CA VAL A 206 -32.80 -21.71 22.41
C VAL A 206 -33.28 -20.29 22.69
N HIS A 207 -32.49 -19.27 22.33
CA HIS A 207 -32.89 -17.89 22.56
C HIS A 207 -34.17 -17.49 21.79
N ARG A 208 -34.37 -17.95 20.55
CA ARG A 208 -35.64 -17.74 19.84
C ARG A 208 -36.81 -18.43 20.55
N ASN A 209 -36.63 -19.68 20.99
CA ASN A 209 -37.68 -20.42 21.70
C ASN A 209 -38.00 -19.78 23.08
N GLU A 210 -37.03 -19.15 23.75
CA GLU A 210 -37.23 -18.37 24.97
C GLU A 210 -38.08 -17.10 24.73
N LEU A 211 -37.85 -16.42 23.60
CA LEU A 211 -38.65 -15.26 23.19
C LEU A 211 -40.08 -15.68 22.85
N GLU A 212 -40.27 -16.72 22.03
CA GLU A 212 -41.59 -17.28 21.70
C GLU A 212 -42.36 -17.76 22.94
N LEU A 213 -41.66 -18.30 23.95
CA LEU A 213 -42.23 -18.64 25.26
C LEU A 213 -42.61 -17.42 26.10
N HIS A 214 -41.91 -16.29 25.95
CA HIS A 214 -42.28 -15.03 26.61
C HIS A 214 -43.49 -14.39 25.93
N GLU A 215 -43.51 -14.32 24.60
CA GLU A 215 -44.60 -13.76 23.81
C GLU A 215 -45.92 -14.52 24.06
N THR A 216 -45.91 -15.85 23.96
CA THR A 216 -47.10 -16.68 24.25
C THR A 216 -47.58 -16.58 25.71
N LYS A 217 -46.68 -16.31 26.66
CA LYS A 217 -47.03 -16.05 28.07
C LYS A 217 -47.67 -14.68 28.26
N ASP A 218 -47.20 -13.66 27.54
CA ASP A 218 -47.81 -12.32 27.56
C ASP A 218 -49.17 -12.31 26.85
N GLU A 219 -49.30 -13.02 25.72
CA GLU A 219 -50.60 -13.27 25.07
C GLU A 219 -51.59 -13.97 26.01
N LEU A 220 -51.15 -15.00 26.74
CA LEU A 220 -51.97 -15.68 27.75
C LEU A 220 -52.36 -14.74 28.90
N SER A 221 -51.47 -13.84 29.32
CA SER A 221 -51.75 -12.81 30.33
C SER A 221 -52.83 -11.83 29.83
N VAL A 222 -52.72 -11.35 28.59
CA VAL A 222 -53.72 -10.50 27.94
C VAL A 222 -55.05 -11.24 27.74
N MET A 223 -55.01 -12.53 27.39
CA MET A 223 -56.22 -13.36 27.29
C MET A 223 -56.89 -13.49 28.66
N MET A 224 -56.14 -13.76 29.72
CA MET A 224 -56.65 -13.86 31.10
C MET A 224 -57.28 -12.54 31.57
N GLN A 225 -56.68 -11.40 31.26
CA GLN A 225 -57.28 -10.09 31.55
C GLN A 225 -58.61 -9.89 30.81
N LYS A 226 -58.68 -10.28 29.52
CA LYS A 226 -59.92 -10.23 28.73
C LYS A 226 -60.99 -11.18 29.26
N THR A 227 -60.65 -12.41 29.66
CA THR A 227 -61.64 -13.35 30.21
C THR A 227 -62.13 -12.90 31.58
N LEU A 228 -61.28 -12.33 32.43
CA LEU A 228 -61.70 -11.70 33.69
C LEU A 228 -62.67 -10.53 33.46
N GLN A 229 -62.37 -9.63 32.51
CA GLN A 229 -63.28 -8.54 32.12
C GLN A 229 -64.64 -9.06 31.61
N MET A 230 -64.64 -10.12 30.81
CA MET A 230 -65.87 -10.75 30.32
C MET A 230 -66.66 -11.47 31.43
N LEU A 231 -65.97 -12.04 32.43
CA LEU A 231 -66.61 -12.62 33.62
C LEU A 231 -67.22 -11.52 34.50
N GLU A 232 -66.54 -10.39 34.71
CA GLU A 232 -67.12 -9.23 35.39
C GLU A 232 -68.34 -8.67 34.64
N ALA A 233 -68.28 -8.56 33.31
CA ALA A 233 -69.40 -8.09 32.49
C ALA A 233 -70.60 -9.06 32.58
N LYS A 234 -70.34 -10.37 32.56
CA LYS A 234 -71.34 -11.41 32.82
C LYS A 234 -71.93 -11.26 34.23
N GLU A 235 -71.10 -11.07 35.27
CA GLU A 235 -71.59 -10.87 36.63
C GLU A 235 -72.52 -9.66 36.74
N ARG A 236 -72.13 -8.51 36.16
CA ARG A 236 -72.94 -7.29 36.12
C ARG A 236 -74.30 -7.58 35.47
N THR A 237 -74.31 -8.10 34.24
CA THR A 237 -75.56 -8.45 33.54
C THR A 237 -76.41 -9.49 34.26
N THR A 238 -75.83 -10.46 34.98
CA THR A 238 -76.62 -11.38 35.82
C THR A 238 -77.21 -10.73 37.07
N LYS A 239 -76.55 -9.71 37.65
CA LYS A 239 -77.06 -8.92 38.77
C LYS A 239 -78.19 -8.00 38.30
N ASP A 240 -78.02 -7.34 37.16
CA ASP A 240 -79.04 -6.50 36.54
C ASP A 240 -80.30 -7.32 36.16
N LEU A 241 -80.11 -8.53 35.63
CA LEU A 241 -81.19 -9.47 35.31
C LEU A 241 -81.92 -9.99 36.56
N ALA A 242 -81.21 -10.17 37.68
CA ALA A 242 -81.84 -10.51 38.96
C ALA A 242 -82.71 -9.34 39.46
N VAL A 243 -82.17 -8.12 39.47
CA VAL A 243 -82.92 -6.91 39.85
C VAL A 243 -84.16 -6.73 38.97
N MET A 244 -84.06 -6.92 37.65
CA MET A 244 -85.21 -6.86 36.73
C MET A 244 -86.28 -7.92 37.01
N LYS A 245 -85.89 -9.11 37.48
CA LYS A 245 -86.85 -10.14 37.91
C LYS A 245 -87.54 -9.76 39.22
N ASP A 246 -86.80 -9.21 40.18
CA ASP A 246 -87.36 -8.78 41.45
C ASP A 246 -88.33 -7.60 41.26
N THR A 247 -88.02 -6.63 40.38
CA THR A 247 -88.96 -5.56 40.02
C THR A 247 -90.19 -6.08 39.29
N ALA A 248 -90.02 -7.00 38.33
CA ALA A 248 -91.15 -7.60 37.61
C ALA A 248 -92.06 -8.44 38.53
N PHE A 249 -91.49 -9.13 39.53
CA PHE A 249 -92.26 -9.84 40.55
C PHE A 249 -93.06 -8.89 41.44
N VAL A 250 -92.46 -7.77 41.88
CA VAL A 250 -93.16 -6.72 42.64
C VAL A 250 -94.25 -6.03 41.80
N GLU A 251 -94.06 -5.88 40.49
CA GLU A 251 -95.08 -5.37 39.57
C GLU A 251 -96.22 -6.36 39.36
N LEU A 252 -95.93 -7.66 39.21
CA LEU A 252 -96.96 -8.71 39.17
C LEU A 252 -97.77 -8.77 40.46
N GLN A 253 -97.14 -8.64 41.64
CA GLN A 253 -97.85 -8.56 42.93
C GLN A 253 -98.77 -7.33 43.05
N LYS A 254 -98.37 -6.18 42.49
CA LYS A 254 -99.26 -5.00 42.41
C LYS A 254 -100.44 -5.25 41.50
N ILE A 255 -100.21 -5.80 40.30
CA ILE A 255 -101.26 -6.12 39.34
C ILE A 255 -102.22 -7.17 39.91
N GLU A 256 -101.75 -8.17 40.64
CA GLU A 256 -102.57 -9.17 41.32
C GLU A 256 -103.41 -8.55 42.45
N ALA A 257 -102.84 -7.64 43.25
CA ALA A 257 -103.58 -6.89 44.27
C ALA A 257 -104.62 -5.92 43.68
N GLU A 258 -104.27 -5.19 42.63
CA GLU A 258 -105.19 -4.32 41.87
C GLU A 258 -106.31 -5.13 41.22
N TRP A 259 -106.00 -6.30 40.66
CA TRP A 259 -106.98 -7.22 40.08
C TRP A 259 -107.92 -7.80 41.14
N HIS A 260 -107.42 -8.14 42.33
CA HIS A 260 -108.25 -8.57 43.45
C HIS A 260 -109.17 -7.46 43.98
N GLU A 261 -108.70 -6.22 44.10
CA GLU A 261 -109.55 -5.09 44.52
C GLU A 261 -110.58 -4.73 43.43
N LEU A 262 -110.20 -4.77 42.15
CA LEU A 262 -111.15 -4.63 41.03
C LEU A 262 -112.19 -5.76 41.00
N ALA A 263 -111.79 -6.99 41.26
CA ALA A 263 -112.71 -8.13 41.38
C ALA A 263 -113.64 -7.97 42.59
N ARG A 264 -113.14 -7.44 43.71
CA ARG A 264 -113.96 -7.12 44.90
C ARG A 264 -114.96 -6.01 44.61
N LEU A 265 -114.53 -4.93 43.95
CA LEU A 265 -115.43 -3.85 43.51
C LEU A 265 -116.47 -4.36 42.51
N LEU A 266 -116.12 -5.29 41.62
CA LEU A 266 -117.06 -5.91 40.69
C LEU A 266 -118.06 -6.83 41.41
N THR A 267 -117.69 -7.55 42.47
CA THR A 267 -118.66 -8.32 43.27
C THR A 267 -119.51 -7.40 44.15
N GLU A 268 -118.97 -6.31 44.69
CA GLU A 268 -119.75 -5.28 45.38
C GLU A 268 -120.75 -4.59 44.44
N ASP A 269 -120.38 -4.31 43.18
CA ASP A 269 -121.30 -3.79 42.17
C ASP A 269 -122.30 -4.86 41.71
N SER A 270 -121.90 -6.12 41.49
CA SER A 270 -122.82 -7.21 41.17
C SER A 270 -123.86 -7.42 42.27
N ILE A 271 -123.46 -7.37 43.54
CA ILE A 271 -124.38 -7.45 44.69
C ILE A 271 -125.29 -6.20 44.76
N GLN A 272 -124.78 -5.02 44.42
CA GLN A 272 -125.59 -3.81 44.33
C GLN A 272 -126.59 -3.87 43.17
N GLN A 273 -126.19 -4.35 42.00
CA GLN A 273 -127.04 -4.56 40.84
C GLN A 273 -128.08 -5.66 41.10
N GLU A 274 -127.72 -6.77 41.74
CA GLU A 274 -128.68 -7.80 42.18
C GLU A 274 -129.65 -7.25 43.23
N ALA A 275 -129.19 -6.44 44.19
CA ALA A 275 -130.05 -5.79 45.17
C ALA A 275 -130.96 -4.73 44.53
N GLN A 276 -130.51 -4.05 43.47
CA GLN A 276 -131.32 -3.15 42.65
C GLN A 276 -132.34 -3.95 41.82
N MET A 277 -131.94 -5.02 41.13
CA MET A 277 -132.84 -5.91 40.40
C MET A 277 -133.84 -6.61 41.32
N MET A 278 -133.51 -6.94 42.56
CA MET A 278 -134.47 -7.44 43.55
C MET A 278 -135.48 -6.37 43.96
N LYS A 279 -135.04 -5.12 44.18
CA LYS A 279 -135.94 -3.98 44.45
C LYS A 279 -136.81 -3.65 43.23
N ASP A 280 -136.27 -3.72 42.03
CA ASP A 280 -137.00 -3.43 40.79
C ASP A 280 -137.85 -4.61 40.32
N MET A 281 -137.52 -5.86 40.67
CA MET A 281 -138.41 -7.02 40.54
C MET A 281 -139.55 -6.96 41.56
N GLN A 282 -139.31 -6.46 42.78
CA GLN A 282 -140.36 -6.14 43.74
C GLN A 282 -141.28 -5.04 43.18
N ARG A 283 -140.72 -3.94 42.68
CA ARG A 283 -141.49 -2.87 41.99
C ARG A 283 -142.17 -3.35 40.71
N ALA A 284 -141.63 -4.33 39.99
CA ALA A 284 -142.26 -4.94 38.82
C ALA A 284 -143.39 -5.91 39.22
N ARG A 285 -143.29 -6.54 40.39
CA ARG A 285 -144.35 -7.35 41.01
C ARG A 285 -145.50 -6.47 41.51
N GLU A 286 -145.19 -5.28 42.02
CA GLU A 286 -146.17 -4.21 42.30
C GLU A 286 -146.79 -3.63 41.02
N LYS A 287 -145.98 -3.43 39.97
CA LYS A 287 -146.41 -2.95 38.64
C LYS A 287 -146.95 -4.05 37.72
N ARG A 288 -147.22 -5.26 38.21
CA ARG A 288 -147.97 -6.30 37.46
C ARG A 288 -149.50 -6.09 37.59
N ASN A 289 -149.92 -4.84 37.53
CA ASN A 289 -151.30 -4.40 37.40
C ASN A 289 -151.29 -3.04 36.66
N VAL A 290 -152.29 -2.80 35.80
CA VAL A 290 -152.49 -1.60 34.96
C VAL A 290 -151.60 -1.49 33.69
N LYS A 291 -152.17 -1.97 32.57
CA LYS A 291 -152.08 -1.48 31.15
C LYS A 291 -150.71 -1.58 30.43
N MET A 292 -150.55 -1.97 29.15
CA MET A 292 -151.40 -2.06 27.92
C MET A 292 -151.51 -0.77 27.08
N SER A 293 -151.15 -0.89 25.78
CA SER A 293 -151.26 0.04 24.63
C SER A 293 -150.53 1.41 24.78
N ASP A 294 -150.00 2.08 23.74
CA ASP A 294 -150.31 2.17 22.30
C ASP A 294 -149.06 2.37 21.40
N ALA A 295 -149.05 1.84 20.15
CA ALA A 295 -149.10 2.52 18.83
C ALA A 295 -148.01 3.59 18.52
N ILE A 296 -147.11 3.50 17.51
CA ILE A 296 -147.19 3.23 16.04
C ILE A 296 -147.23 4.53 15.19
N SER A 297 -146.53 4.50 14.03
CA SER A 297 -146.36 5.54 12.97
C SER A 297 -145.33 6.66 13.25
N GLY A 298 -144.66 7.25 12.24
CA GLY A 298 -144.70 6.92 10.80
C GLY A 298 -143.76 7.74 9.89
N ASP A 299 -143.89 7.46 8.59
CA ASP A 299 -143.46 8.19 7.38
C ASP A 299 -141.98 8.44 7.01
N ALA A 300 -141.73 8.25 5.70
CA ALA A 300 -140.48 8.54 5.00
C ALA A 300 -140.70 9.61 3.93
N ALA A 301 -139.94 10.71 3.97
CA ALA A 301 -140.02 11.79 2.97
C ALA A 301 -138.76 12.69 2.93
N LYS A 302 -137.56 12.14 2.62
CA LYS A 302 -136.31 12.94 2.47
C LYS A 302 -135.44 12.60 1.24
N GLU A 303 -136.03 12.01 0.20
CA GLU A 303 -135.36 11.86 -1.11
C GLU A 303 -135.31 13.18 -1.89
N SER A 304 -134.30 14.02 -1.64
CA SER A 304 -133.99 15.15 -2.53
C SER A 304 -132.58 15.76 -2.41
N LYS A 305 -131.73 15.30 -1.47
CA LYS A 305 -130.42 15.93 -1.20
C LYS A 305 -129.22 14.96 -1.17
N ALA A 306 -129.40 13.74 -1.70
CA ALA A 306 -128.33 12.73 -1.78
C ALA A 306 -127.53 12.79 -3.11
N THR A 307 -128.22 13.01 -4.23
CA THR A 307 -127.67 12.84 -5.60
C THR A 307 -126.47 13.74 -5.92
N ALA A 308 -126.47 14.98 -5.44
CA ALA A 308 -125.35 15.92 -5.66
C ALA A 308 -124.08 15.59 -4.84
N ARG A 309 -124.19 14.83 -3.75
CA ARG A 309 -123.02 14.39 -2.95
C ARG A 309 -122.46 13.04 -3.43
N LEU A 310 -123.29 12.20 -4.04
CA LEU A 310 -122.87 10.92 -4.61
C LEU A 310 -121.91 11.13 -5.80
N ALA A 311 -122.21 11.99 -6.77
CA ALA A 311 -121.36 12.18 -7.95
C ALA A 311 -119.90 12.59 -7.63
N CYS A 312 -119.68 13.47 -6.64
CA CYS A 312 -118.32 13.82 -6.19
C CYS A 312 -117.65 12.72 -5.38
N ALA A 313 -118.42 11.87 -4.69
CA ALA A 313 -117.89 10.68 -4.03
C ALA A 313 -117.50 9.60 -5.07
N GLU A 314 -118.34 9.37 -6.09
CA GLU A 314 -118.13 8.38 -7.15
C GLU A 314 -116.86 8.64 -7.94
N ASN A 315 -116.56 9.89 -8.32
CA ASN A 315 -115.31 10.19 -9.02
C ASN A 315 -114.08 9.89 -8.14
N ARG A 316 -114.10 10.25 -6.85
CA ARG A 316 -112.98 9.95 -5.92
C ARG A 316 -112.88 8.46 -5.61
N VAL A 317 -114.00 7.74 -5.58
CA VAL A 317 -114.08 6.26 -5.48
C VAL A 317 -113.61 5.58 -6.77
N ARG A 318 -113.80 6.19 -7.94
CA ARG A 318 -113.35 5.67 -9.24
C ARG A 318 -111.85 5.82 -9.43
N GLU A 319 -111.29 6.96 -9.05
CA GLU A 319 -109.85 7.25 -9.06
C GLU A 319 -109.10 6.33 -8.07
N THR A 320 -109.59 6.22 -6.84
CA THR A 320 -109.06 5.23 -5.88
C THR A 320 -109.27 3.77 -6.32
N ARG A 321 -110.39 3.42 -6.98
CA ARG A 321 -110.55 2.10 -7.60
C ARG A 321 -109.54 1.84 -8.72
N HIS A 322 -109.15 2.84 -9.51
CA HIS A 322 -108.13 2.67 -10.55
C HIS A 322 -106.78 2.37 -9.91
N LEU A 323 -106.37 3.19 -8.94
CA LEU A 323 -105.10 3.01 -8.21
C LEU A 323 -105.05 1.67 -7.45
N ILE A 324 -106.17 1.24 -6.87
CA ILE A 324 -106.31 -0.09 -6.25
C ILE A 324 -106.25 -1.18 -7.34
N SER A 325 -106.91 -1.01 -8.48
CA SER A 325 -106.91 -1.99 -9.57
C SER A 325 -105.49 -2.22 -10.10
N GLU A 326 -104.75 -1.16 -10.44
CA GLU A 326 -103.34 -1.24 -10.88
C GLU A 326 -102.46 -1.90 -9.81
N ARG A 327 -102.62 -1.52 -8.54
CA ARG A 327 -101.89 -2.14 -7.44
C ARG A 327 -102.25 -3.62 -7.24
N THR A 328 -103.50 -4.02 -7.46
CA THR A 328 -103.90 -5.45 -7.46
C THR A 328 -103.43 -6.22 -8.69
N LEU A 329 -103.20 -5.56 -9.83
CA LEU A 329 -102.57 -6.20 -10.98
C LEU A 329 -101.09 -6.46 -10.71
N HIS A 330 -100.34 -5.48 -10.19
CA HIS A 330 -98.95 -5.71 -9.77
C HIS A 330 -98.82 -6.72 -8.63
N VAL A 331 -99.73 -6.74 -7.66
CA VAL A 331 -99.78 -7.81 -6.64
C VAL A 331 -100.02 -9.16 -7.30
N ARG A 332 -100.95 -9.30 -8.26
CA ARG A 332 -101.17 -10.55 -9.00
C ARG A 332 -99.99 -10.98 -9.86
N GLU A 333 -99.26 -10.03 -10.45
CA GLU A 333 -98.04 -10.31 -11.21
C GLU A 333 -96.92 -10.83 -10.29
N GLN A 334 -96.78 -10.24 -9.09
CA GLN A 334 -95.86 -10.70 -8.06
C GLN A 334 -96.29 -12.05 -7.47
N GLU A 335 -97.57 -12.26 -7.16
CA GLU A 335 -98.16 -13.54 -6.75
C GLU A 335 -97.93 -14.63 -7.81
N ALA A 336 -98.11 -14.31 -9.11
CA ALA A 336 -97.85 -15.25 -10.19
C ALA A 336 -96.36 -15.57 -10.39
N ALA A 337 -95.47 -14.61 -10.12
CA ALA A 337 -94.01 -14.86 -10.09
C ALA A 337 -93.63 -15.73 -8.88
N ILE A 338 -94.14 -15.42 -7.69
CA ILE A 338 -93.93 -16.19 -6.45
C ILE A 338 -94.51 -17.61 -6.58
N ALA A 339 -95.67 -17.78 -7.21
CA ALA A 339 -96.26 -19.08 -7.49
C ALA A 339 -95.39 -19.93 -8.43
N LYS A 340 -94.79 -19.34 -9.47
CA LYS A 340 -93.80 -20.01 -10.33
C LYS A 340 -92.54 -20.41 -9.56
N VAL A 341 -92.08 -19.58 -8.62
CA VAL A 341 -90.96 -19.93 -7.72
C VAL A 341 -91.36 -21.09 -6.81
N LEU A 342 -92.48 -21.02 -6.09
CA LEU A 342 -92.99 -22.12 -5.25
C LEU A 342 -93.09 -23.44 -6.02
N GLN A 343 -93.63 -23.40 -7.26
CA GLN A 343 -93.79 -24.57 -8.11
C GLN A 343 -92.45 -25.14 -8.62
N ALA A 344 -91.41 -24.30 -8.72
CA ALA A 344 -90.05 -24.72 -9.09
C ALA A 344 -89.20 -25.18 -7.88
N THR A 345 -89.44 -24.64 -6.68
CA THR A 345 -88.65 -24.96 -5.46
C THR A 345 -89.29 -26.03 -4.57
N GLY A 346 -90.60 -26.27 -4.68
CA GLY A 346 -91.31 -27.30 -3.89
C GLY A 346 -91.38 -27.02 -2.39
N ILE A 347 -91.63 -25.76 -2.00
CA ILE A 347 -91.66 -25.33 -0.58
C ILE A 347 -93.02 -24.70 -0.27
N ASP A 348 -93.74 -25.23 0.73
CA ASP A 348 -95.18 -24.95 0.94
C ASP A 348 -95.53 -23.57 1.55
N SER A 349 -94.54 -22.71 1.81
CA SER A 349 -94.75 -21.44 2.53
C SER A 349 -93.78 -20.37 2.07
N ILE A 350 -94.32 -19.18 1.80
CA ILE A 350 -93.58 -18.00 1.36
C ILE A 350 -92.52 -17.60 2.40
N ASP A 351 -92.90 -17.59 3.68
CA ASP A 351 -92.01 -17.20 4.77
C ASP A 351 -90.77 -18.08 4.80
N LYS A 352 -90.92 -19.41 4.63
CA LYS A 352 -89.78 -20.36 4.56
C LYS A 352 -88.84 -20.07 3.39
N ILE A 353 -89.35 -19.56 2.27
CA ILE A 353 -88.55 -19.18 1.09
C ILE A 353 -87.81 -17.87 1.37
N VAL A 354 -88.46 -16.87 1.98
CA VAL A 354 -87.81 -15.62 2.39
C VAL A 354 -86.71 -15.89 3.42
N ASP A 355 -87.00 -16.71 4.43
CA ASP A 355 -86.06 -17.18 5.44
C ASP A 355 -84.85 -17.93 4.83
N ALA A 356 -85.10 -18.79 3.83
CA ALA A 356 -84.05 -19.49 3.10
C ALA A 356 -83.21 -18.52 2.23
N PHE A 357 -83.86 -17.55 1.59
CA PHE A 357 -83.20 -16.51 0.81
C PHE A 357 -82.33 -15.62 1.69
N VAL A 358 -82.83 -15.10 2.81
CA VAL A 358 -82.08 -14.27 3.77
C VAL A 358 -80.92 -15.06 4.40
N ARG A 359 -81.10 -16.37 4.69
CA ARG A 359 -79.98 -17.22 5.13
C ARG A 359 -78.93 -17.43 4.02
N ALA A 360 -79.35 -17.63 2.78
CA ALA A 360 -78.45 -17.76 1.64
C ALA A 360 -77.72 -16.44 1.33
N GLU A 361 -78.41 -15.30 1.40
CA GLU A 361 -77.88 -13.96 1.14
C GLU A 361 -76.90 -13.52 2.23
N ASN A 362 -77.21 -13.76 3.51
CA ASN A 362 -76.25 -13.57 4.61
C ASN A 362 -75.02 -14.48 4.47
N SER A 363 -75.21 -15.76 4.10
CA SER A 363 -74.10 -16.67 3.82
C SER A 363 -73.24 -16.16 2.66
N ASN A 364 -73.87 -15.69 1.59
CA ASN A 364 -73.19 -15.13 0.43
C ASN A 364 -72.48 -13.80 0.76
N PHE A 365 -73.05 -12.95 1.62
CA PHE A 365 -72.42 -11.74 2.13
C PHE A 365 -71.20 -12.04 3.02
N HIS A 366 -71.28 -13.07 3.88
CA HIS A 366 -70.13 -13.55 4.63
C HIS A 366 -69.04 -14.12 3.72
N LEU A 367 -69.40 -14.89 2.68
CA LEU A 367 -68.45 -15.36 1.66
C LEU A 367 -67.84 -14.20 0.88
N PHE A 368 -68.61 -13.19 0.49
CA PHE A 368 -68.11 -12.02 -0.24
C PHE A 368 -67.20 -11.15 0.63
N SER A 369 -67.53 -11.00 1.92
CA SER A 369 -66.68 -10.32 2.91
C SER A 369 -65.37 -11.08 3.10
N ARG A 370 -65.44 -12.41 3.27
CA ARG A 370 -64.28 -13.31 3.41
C ARG A 370 -63.41 -13.33 2.16
N LEU A 371 -64.00 -13.28 0.97
CA LEU A 371 -63.28 -13.25 -0.30
C LEU A 371 -62.65 -11.87 -0.55
N SER A 372 -63.30 -10.79 -0.11
CA SER A 372 -62.69 -9.44 -0.10
C SER A 372 -61.53 -9.33 0.90
N GLU A 373 -61.68 -9.93 2.09
CA GLU A 373 -60.63 -10.05 3.12
C GLU A 373 -59.43 -10.85 2.59
N ILE A 374 -59.67 -12.01 1.94
CA ILE A 374 -58.64 -12.83 1.31
C ILE A 374 -57.97 -12.09 0.14
N ASN A 375 -58.72 -11.36 -0.70
CA ASN A 375 -58.13 -10.56 -1.76
C ASN A 375 -57.23 -9.45 -1.21
N ALA A 376 -57.64 -8.75 -0.14
CA ALA A 376 -56.80 -7.76 0.53
C ALA A 376 -55.53 -8.38 1.16
N GLN A 377 -55.62 -9.60 1.69
CA GLN A 377 -54.46 -10.36 2.16
C GLN A 377 -53.53 -10.80 1.02
N ILE A 378 -54.07 -11.14 -0.15
CA ILE A 378 -53.30 -11.44 -1.37
C ILE A 378 -52.59 -10.17 -1.87
N GLU A 379 -53.29 -9.04 -2.00
CA GLU A 379 -52.70 -7.76 -2.41
C GLU A 379 -51.57 -7.31 -1.46
N ALA A 380 -51.74 -7.49 -0.15
CA ALA A 380 -50.70 -7.22 0.84
C ALA A 380 -49.48 -8.17 0.68
N GLY A 381 -49.73 -9.48 0.50
CA GLY A 381 -48.68 -10.48 0.28
C GLY A 381 -47.93 -10.30 -1.05
N GLU A 382 -48.62 -9.86 -2.11
CA GLU A 382 -48.00 -9.50 -3.39
C GLU A 382 -47.13 -8.24 -3.25
N ALA A 383 -47.59 -7.23 -2.50
CA ALA A 383 -46.77 -6.04 -2.20
C ALA A 383 -45.49 -6.39 -1.42
N GLU A 384 -45.59 -7.23 -0.38
CA GLU A 384 -44.42 -7.73 0.36
C GLU A 384 -43.49 -8.57 -0.54
N ALA A 385 -44.04 -9.44 -1.38
CA ALA A 385 -43.27 -10.24 -2.34
C ALA A 385 -42.53 -9.37 -3.36
N ILE A 386 -43.16 -8.29 -3.85
CA ILE A 386 -42.53 -7.29 -4.71
C ILE A 386 -41.38 -6.60 -3.97
N GLU A 387 -41.58 -6.12 -2.74
CA GLU A 387 -40.52 -5.47 -1.97
C GLU A 387 -39.35 -6.44 -1.69
N MET A 388 -39.64 -7.65 -1.22
CA MET A 388 -38.64 -8.69 -0.96
C MET A 388 -37.92 -9.17 -2.23
N SER A 389 -38.52 -9.00 -3.42
CA SER A 389 -37.83 -9.19 -4.71
C SER A 389 -36.88 -8.03 -5.02
N ALA A 390 -37.30 -6.78 -4.76
CA ALA A 390 -36.50 -5.58 -4.97
C ALA A 390 -35.30 -5.52 -4.01
N GLN A 391 -35.51 -5.85 -2.73
CA GLN A 391 -34.44 -5.98 -1.73
C GLN A 391 -33.43 -7.07 -2.14
N ARG A 392 -33.88 -8.26 -2.55
CA ARG A 392 -33.00 -9.32 -3.10
C ARG A 392 -32.20 -8.85 -4.31
N ARG A 393 -32.83 -8.12 -5.25
CA ARG A 393 -32.16 -7.57 -6.43
C ARG A 393 -31.10 -6.52 -6.06
N ALA A 394 -31.40 -5.64 -5.10
CA ALA A 394 -30.45 -4.66 -4.58
C ALA A 394 -29.25 -5.31 -3.86
N LEU A 395 -29.49 -6.38 -3.10
CA LEU A 395 -28.43 -7.17 -2.46
C LEU A 395 -27.57 -7.93 -3.49
N GLN A 396 -28.17 -8.54 -4.51
CA GLN A 396 -27.43 -9.16 -5.62
C GLN A 396 -26.54 -8.14 -6.35
N MET A 397 -27.05 -6.95 -6.69
CA MET A 397 -26.26 -5.91 -7.35
C MET A 397 -25.08 -5.44 -6.48
N LYS A 398 -25.29 -5.30 -5.15
CA LYS A 398 -24.21 -4.99 -4.19
C LYS A 398 -23.17 -6.13 -4.09
N ALA A 399 -23.61 -7.39 -4.15
CA ALA A 399 -22.72 -8.55 -4.13
C ALA A 399 -21.87 -8.64 -5.42
N VAL A 400 -22.51 -8.58 -6.60
CA VAL A 400 -21.83 -8.58 -7.90
C VAL A 400 -20.85 -7.42 -8.04
N SER A 401 -21.20 -6.23 -7.56
CA SER A 401 -20.28 -5.08 -7.53
C SER A 401 -19.02 -5.35 -6.68
N LYS A 402 -19.19 -5.85 -5.44
CA LYS A 402 -18.06 -6.21 -4.57
C LYS A 402 -17.20 -7.32 -5.18
N GLU A 403 -17.82 -8.30 -5.81
CA GLU A 403 -17.14 -9.44 -6.43
C GLU A 403 -16.36 -9.03 -7.69
N GLN A 404 -16.93 -8.17 -8.53
CA GLN A 404 -16.21 -7.57 -9.66
C GLN A 404 -15.02 -6.72 -9.21
N VAL A 405 -15.14 -5.94 -8.13
CA VAL A 405 -14.03 -5.16 -7.57
C VAL A 405 -12.93 -6.06 -7.03
N ARG A 406 -13.27 -7.14 -6.31
CA ARG A 406 -12.31 -8.16 -5.85
C ARG A 406 -11.60 -8.83 -7.03
N ARG A 407 -12.35 -9.33 -8.01
CA ARG A 407 -11.83 -10.00 -9.20
C ARG A 407 -10.94 -9.08 -10.04
N ARG A 408 -11.29 -7.79 -10.16
CA ARG A 408 -10.44 -6.78 -10.83
C ARG A 408 -9.13 -6.56 -10.08
N LYS A 409 -9.14 -6.42 -8.76
CA LYS A 409 -7.91 -6.31 -7.94
C LYS A 409 -7.04 -7.57 -7.99
N ALA A 410 -7.64 -8.75 -8.05
CA ALA A 410 -6.92 -10.01 -8.22
C ALA A 410 -6.24 -10.10 -9.60
N LEU A 411 -6.96 -9.77 -10.67
CA LEU A 411 -6.40 -9.66 -12.04
C LEU A 411 -5.29 -8.62 -12.12
N GLU A 412 -5.46 -7.47 -11.47
CA GLU A 412 -4.45 -6.41 -11.42
C GLU A 412 -3.17 -6.88 -10.71
N LYS A 413 -3.27 -7.57 -9.57
CA LYS A 413 -2.13 -8.22 -8.90
C LYS A 413 -1.43 -9.24 -9.80
N ILE A 414 -2.18 -10.11 -10.49
CA ILE A 414 -1.62 -11.12 -11.41
C ILE A 414 -0.86 -10.43 -12.55
N VAL A 415 -1.46 -9.45 -13.22
CA VAL A 415 -0.82 -8.72 -14.33
C VAL A 415 0.41 -7.92 -13.87
N THR A 416 0.46 -7.44 -12.62
CA THR A 416 1.70 -6.85 -12.08
C THR A 416 2.78 -7.90 -11.79
N GLY A 417 2.41 -9.10 -11.33
CA GLY A 417 3.34 -10.21 -11.10
C GLY A 417 3.89 -10.82 -12.40
N GLU A 418 3.06 -10.94 -13.44
CA GLU A 418 3.49 -11.35 -14.78
C GLU A 418 4.55 -10.37 -15.33
N LYS A 419 4.32 -9.05 -15.23
CA LYS A 419 5.27 -8.03 -15.71
C LYS A 419 6.61 -8.04 -14.96
N THR A 420 6.61 -8.26 -13.64
CA THR A 420 7.88 -8.35 -12.88
C THR A 420 8.61 -9.66 -13.17
N ALA A 421 7.89 -10.77 -13.38
CA ALA A 421 8.47 -12.03 -13.85
C ALA A 421 9.06 -11.88 -15.27
N GLU A 422 8.35 -11.24 -16.20
CA GLU A 422 8.85 -10.94 -17.56
C GLU A 422 10.14 -10.11 -17.53
N SER A 423 10.23 -9.08 -16.67
CA SER A 423 11.48 -8.30 -16.51
C SER A 423 12.64 -9.16 -16.03
N ARG A 424 12.43 -9.96 -14.96
CA ARG A 424 13.45 -10.86 -14.41
C ARG A 424 13.90 -11.90 -15.45
N ILE A 425 12.98 -12.46 -16.23
CA ILE A 425 13.29 -13.40 -17.32
C ILE A 425 14.06 -12.69 -18.45
N ALA A 426 13.69 -11.45 -18.81
CA ALA A 426 14.40 -10.67 -19.82
C ALA A 426 15.85 -10.37 -19.39
N GLU A 427 16.05 -9.95 -18.15
CA GLU A 427 17.35 -9.68 -17.51
C GLU A 427 18.23 -10.94 -17.45
N GLN A 428 17.70 -12.05 -16.93
CA GLN A 428 18.40 -13.34 -16.92
C GLN A 428 18.76 -13.79 -18.34
N SER A 429 17.85 -13.64 -19.31
CA SER A 429 18.14 -13.95 -20.72
C SER A 429 19.27 -13.07 -21.27
N ALA A 430 19.39 -11.82 -20.82
CA ALA A 430 20.46 -10.91 -21.23
C ALA A 430 21.82 -11.31 -20.62
N VAL A 431 21.84 -11.82 -19.39
CA VAL A 431 23.05 -12.41 -18.76
C VAL A 431 23.49 -13.67 -19.53
N VAL A 432 22.58 -14.61 -19.80
CA VAL A 432 22.88 -15.81 -20.61
C VAL A 432 23.36 -15.43 -22.03
N LYS A 433 22.71 -14.46 -22.69
CA LYS A 433 23.17 -13.92 -23.99
C LYS A 433 24.55 -13.26 -23.94
N ARG A 434 25.04 -12.82 -22.77
CA ARG A 434 26.43 -12.34 -22.57
C ARG A 434 27.39 -13.52 -22.38
N ALA A 435 27.03 -14.49 -21.54
CA ALA A 435 27.83 -15.71 -21.31
C ALA A 435 28.05 -16.51 -22.60
N ASN A 436 27.00 -16.79 -23.37
CA ASN A 436 27.12 -17.58 -24.61
C ASN A 436 27.98 -16.84 -25.67
N LYS A 437 28.05 -15.49 -25.62
CA LYS A 437 28.98 -14.72 -26.46
C LYS A 437 30.44 -14.86 -26.02
N THR A 438 30.74 -14.93 -24.72
CA THR A 438 32.11 -15.15 -24.25
C THR A 438 32.55 -16.58 -24.52
N VAL A 439 31.70 -17.59 -24.31
CA VAL A 439 32.00 -18.99 -24.67
C VAL A 439 32.23 -19.14 -26.18
N ALA A 440 31.38 -18.54 -27.04
CA ALA A 440 31.60 -18.56 -28.49
C ALA A 440 32.91 -17.86 -28.93
N LEU A 441 33.37 -16.84 -28.21
CA LEU A 441 34.68 -16.21 -28.44
C LEU A 441 35.83 -17.13 -28.01
N ILE A 442 35.67 -17.82 -26.88
CA ILE A 442 36.63 -18.76 -26.31
C ILE A 442 36.81 -19.99 -27.21
N ILE A 443 35.71 -20.60 -27.70
CA ILE A 443 35.72 -21.69 -28.69
C ILE A 443 36.45 -21.27 -29.96
N LYS A 444 36.19 -20.05 -30.49
CA LYS A 444 36.89 -19.51 -31.67
C LYS A 444 38.40 -19.34 -31.43
N ARG A 445 38.80 -18.89 -30.23
CA ARG A 445 40.22 -18.75 -29.86
C ARG A 445 40.91 -20.11 -29.78
N VAL A 446 40.31 -21.10 -29.10
CA VAL A 446 40.88 -22.45 -28.99
C VAL A 446 40.93 -23.16 -30.34
N THR A 447 39.91 -23.00 -31.19
CA THR A 447 39.95 -23.50 -32.58
C THR A 447 41.13 -22.91 -33.37
N LYS A 448 41.49 -21.64 -33.12
CA LYS A 448 42.69 -21.01 -33.73
C LYS A 448 44.00 -21.56 -33.13
N PHE A 449 44.07 -21.78 -31.81
CA PHE A 449 45.26 -22.33 -31.16
C PHE A 449 45.52 -23.80 -31.54
N MET A 450 44.49 -24.65 -31.60
CA MET A 450 44.60 -26.03 -32.11
C MET A 450 45.27 -26.07 -33.49
N LYS A 451 44.79 -25.25 -34.42
CA LYS A 451 45.37 -25.13 -35.77
C LYS A 451 46.80 -24.57 -35.78
N ALA A 452 47.13 -23.66 -34.86
CA ALA A 452 48.48 -23.10 -34.74
C ALA A 452 49.50 -24.05 -34.11
N LEU A 453 49.06 -25.02 -33.31
CA LEU A 453 49.88 -26.08 -32.71
C LEU A 453 50.03 -27.33 -33.60
N SER A 454 49.49 -27.30 -34.82
CA SER A 454 49.33 -28.49 -35.69
C SER A 454 48.68 -29.68 -34.97
N LEU A 455 47.82 -29.39 -33.98
CA LEU A 455 46.93 -30.36 -33.34
C LEU A 455 45.72 -30.55 -34.24
N ASP A 456 45.93 -31.30 -35.33
CA ASP A 456 44.83 -31.68 -36.20
C ASP A 456 43.79 -32.49 -35.41
N SER A 457 42.51 -32.34 -35.78
CA SER A 457 41.35 -32.86 -35.04
C SER A 457 41.14 -34.37 -35.17
N GLY A 458 42.23 -35.13 -35.32
CA GLY A 458 42.22 -36.58 -35.27
C GLY A 458 42.01 -37.09 -33.84
N ASP A 459 40.77 -37.28 -33.45
CA ASP A 459 40.41 -38.43 -32.63
C ASP A 459 40.17 -39.63 -33.57
N PRO A 460 40.70 -40.85 -33.29
CA PRO A 460 40.56 -41.99 -34.21
C PRO A 460 39.13 -42.43 -34.52
N LEU A 461 38.13 -41.95 -33.76
CA LEU A 461 36.71 -42.28 -33.96
C LEU A 461 35.91 -41.21 -34.74
N ALA A 462 36.38 -39.96 -34.88
CA ALA A 462 35.56 -38.90 -35.49
C ALA A 462 36.39 -37.72 -36.09
N PRO A 463 36.79 -37.78 -37.38
CA PRO A 463 37.67 -36.77 -38.00
C PRO A 463 37.09 -35.33 -38.12
N ASP A 464 35.77 -35.19 -38.22
CA ASP A 464 35.08 -33.93 -38.59
C ASP A 464 34.49 -33.13 -37.40
N VAL A 465 34.78 -33.54 -36.16
CA VAL A 465 34.18 -32.90 -34.97
C VAL A 465 34.78 -31.51 -34.71
N LYS A 466 34.05 -30.48 -35.13
CA LYS A 466 34.33 -29.08 -34.82
C LYS A 466 34.19 -28.84 -33.31
N VAL A 467 35.09 -28.04 -32.74
CA VAL A 467 35.07 -27.66 -31.31
C VAL A 467 33.71 -27.05 -30.97
N ASN A 468 32.98 -27.73 -30.08
CA ASN A 468 31.68 -27.32 -29.56
C ASN A 468 31.78 -27.12 -28.03
N GLU A 469 30.69 -26.70 -27.39
CA GLU A 469 30.66 -26.33 -25.97
C GLU A 469 30.95 -27.50 -25.02
N ALA A 470 30.49 -28.72 -25.35
CA ALA A 470 30.73 -29.93 -24.56
C ALA A 470 32.15 -30.51 -24.71
N ASN A 471 32.73 -30.46 -25.91
CA ASN A 471 34.04 -31.08 -26.19
C ASN A 471 35.20 -30.09 -25.98
N PHE A 472 34.91 -28.79 -25.82
CA PHE A 472 35.89 -27.72 -25.63
C PHE A 472 36.92 -28.02 -24.52
N GLU A 473 36.46 -28.52 -23.36
CA GLU A 473 37.33 -28.84 -22.22
C GLU A 473 38.29 -29.98 -22.55
N GLN A 474 37.84 -30.99 -23.29
CA GLN A 474 38.67 -32.12 -23.74
C GLN A 474 39.78 -31.63 -24.70
N TYR A 475 39.46 -30.65 -25.57
CA TYR A 475 40.46 -29.99 -26.41
C TYR A 475 41.43 -29.10 -25.62
N LEU A 476 40.99 -28.42 -24.55
CA LEU A 476 41.92 -27.73 -23.64
C LEU A 476 42.93 -28.70 -23.01
N VAL A 477 42.45 -29.80 -22.42
CA VAL A 477 43.31 -30.83 -21.81
C VAL A 477 44.26 -31.45 -22.83
N ARG A 478 43.81 -31.66 -24.08
CA ARG A 478 44.67 -32.15 -25.17
C ARG A 478 45.73 -31.13 -25.60
N MET A 479 45.42 -29.83 -25.64
CA MET A 479 46.40 -28.77 -25.88
C MET A 479 47.42 -28.69 -24.74
N GLU A 480 46.98 -28.67 -23.48
CA GLU A 480 47.86 -28.62 -22.30
C GLU A 480 48.84 -29.79 -22.29
N ASN A 481 48.35 -31.02 -22.52
CA ASN A 481 49.20 -32.19 -22.65
C ASN A 481 50.21 -32.09 -23.81
N HIS A 482 49.85 -31.43 -24.91
CA HIS A 482 50.78 -31.20 -26.02
C HIS A 482 51.81 -30.11 -25.69
N THR A 483 51.41 -28.96 -25.13
CA THR A 483 52.33 -27.89 -24.76
C THR A 483 53.30 -28.36 -23.67
N ASN A 484 52.83 -29.13 -22.69
CA ASN A 484 53.69 -29.69 -21.64
C ASN A 484 54.69 -30.70 -22.23
N ARG A 485 54.29 -31.53 -23.20
CA ARG A 485 55.24 -32.40 -23.94
C ARG A 485 56.25 -31.62 -24.78
N LEU A 486 55.85 -30.51 -25.39
CA LEU A 486 56.71 -29.68 -26.23
C LEU A 486 57.72 -28.89 -25.38
N VAL A 487 57.28 -28.32 -24.24
CA VAL A 487 58.15 -27.69 -23.23
C VAL A 487 59.11 -28.73 -22.65
N ASN A 488 58.65 -29.90 -22.23
CA ASN A 488 59.52 -30.95 -21.70
C ASN A 488 60.55 -31.44 -22.72
N ARG A 489 60.19 -31.52 -24.01
CA ARG A 489 61.14 -31.84 -25.10
C ARG A 489 62.17 -30.72 -25.29
N TYR A 490 61.76 -29.46 -25.23
CA TYR A 490 62.67 -28.31 -25.33
C TYR A 490 63.67 -28.28 -24.17
N LEU A 491 63.20 -28.56 -22.94
CA LEU A 491 64.02 -28.73 -21.73
C LEU A 491 64.91 -29.99 -21.72
N GLN A 492 64.79 -30.86 -22.73
CA GLN A 492 65.62 -32.05 -22.95
C GLN A 492 66.60 -31.88 -24.13
N THR A 493 66.35 -30.97 -25.07
CA THR A 493 67.27 -30.70 -26.20
C THR A 493 68.23 -29.54 -25.93
N HIS A 494 67.98 -28.76 -24.88
CA HIS A 494 68.87 -27.70 -24.39
C HIS A 494 69.25 -28.04 -22.94
N ASP A 495 70.54 -28.29 -22.69
CA ASP A 495 71.10 -28.46 -21.34
C ASP A 495 71.19 -27.10 -20.61
N MET A 496 70.02 -26.51 -20.36
CA MET A 496 69.86 -25.24 -19.65
C MET A 496 70.11 -25.44 -18.17
N THR A 497 70.86 -24.51 -17.55
CA THR A 497 71.15 -24.57 -16.12
C THR A 497 69.88 -24.37 -15.27
N ASP A 498 69.86 -24.87 -14.03
CA ASP A 498 68.62 -24.82 -13.22
C ASP A 498 68.12 -23.37 -12.97
N ALA A 499 69.00 -22.38 -12.99
CA ALA A 499 68.64 -20.95 -12.91
C ALA A 499 67.83 -20.43 -14.12
N GLU A 500 67.91 -21.11 -15.26
CA GLU A 500 67.19 -20.80 -16.50
C GLU A 500 65.93 -21.67 -16.63
N ARG A 501 65.98 -22.91 -16.13
CA ARG A 501 64.82 -23.78 -15.97
C ARG A 501 63.75 -23.14 -15.10
N VAL A 502 64.14 -22.51 -13.98
CA VAL A 502 63.22 -21.72 -13.14
C VAL A 502 62.55 -20.60 -13.95
N LYS A 503 63.26 -19.88 -14.82
CA LYS A 503 62.68 -18.78 -15.63
C LYS A 503 61.70 -19.25 -16.72
N LEU A 504 61.79 -20.49 -17.18
CA LEU A 504 60.80 -21.09 -18.08
C LEU A 504 59.58 -21.66 -17.34
N VAL A 505 59.76 -22.10 -16.09
CA VAL A 505 58.70 -22.65 -15.22
C VAL A 505 58.02 -21.56 -14.37
N GLU A 506 58.61 -20.35 -14.28
CA GLU A 506 57.92 -19.14 -13.84
C GLU A 506 56.81 -18.78 -14.81
N VAL A 507 55.65 -19.42 -14.61
CA VAL A 507 54.36 -18.92 -15.07
C VAL A 507 54.22 -17.50 -14.51
N ARG A 508 54.50 -16.50 -15.35
CA ARG A 508 54.04 -15.12 -15.14
C ARG A 508 52.55 -15.22 -14.87
N LYS A 509 52.16 -15.12 -13.59
CA LYS A 509 50.75 -15.14 -13.19
C LYS A 509 50.02 -14.14 -14.10
N PRO A 510 49.03 -14.57 -14.89
CA PRO A 510 48.28 -13.63 -15.70
C PRO A 510 47.70 -12.59 -14.74
N ALA A 511 47.90 -11.31 -15.05
CA ALA A 511 47.31 -10.23 -14.25
C ALA A 511 45.82 -10.55 -14.08
N PRO A 512 45.28 -10.48 -12.85
CA PRO A 512 43.99 -11.08 -12.54
C PRO A 512 42.92 -10.49 -13.44
N VAL A 513 42.46 -11.30 -14.40
CA VAL A 513 41.32 -10.94 -15.24
C VAL A 513 40.15 -10.87 -14.29
N GLN A 514 39.67 -9.65 -14.03
CA GLN A 514 38.47 -9.41 -13.26
C GLN A 514 37.28 -9.96 -14.04
N ILE A 515 37.03 -11.25 -13.87
CA ILE A 515 35.70 -11.83 -14.05
C ILE A 515 34.85 -11.20 -12.96
N VAL A 516 34.29 -10.05 -13.26
CA VAL A 516 33.22 -9.45 -12.47
C VAL A 516 32.08 -10.45 -12.50
N ALA A 517 31.91 -11.19 -11.40
CA ALA A 517 30.69 -11.95 -11.19
C ALA A 517 29.52 -10.96 -11.28
N PRO A 518 28.42 -11.29 -11.99
CA PRO A 518 27.22 -10.47 -11.88
C PRO A 518 26.81 -10.42 -10.41
N ASP A 519 26.54 -9.22 -9.89
CA ASP A 519 26.32 -9.03 -8.45
C ASP A 519 25.26 -9.99 -7.93
N GLY A 520 25.66 -10.79 -6.95
CA GLY A 520 24.86 -11.85 -6.34
C GLY A 520 23.83 -11.30 -5.37
N THR A 521 23.03 -10.31 -5.77
CA THR A 521 21.85 -9.88 -5.02
C THR A 521 20.73 -10.91 -5.21
N PHE A 522 20.95 -12.12 -4.68
CA PHE A 522 19.86 -12.90 -4.12
C PHE A 522 19.36 -12.10 -2.92
N GLY A 523 18.19 -11.48 -3.06
CA GLY A 523 17.48 -10.90 -1.93
C GLY A 523 16.82 -12.04 -1.18
N ASP A 524 17.33 -12.34 0.01
CA ASP A 524 16.69 -13.23 0.99
C ASP A 524 15.53 -12.47 1.67
N ASP A 525 14.58 -12.00 0.86
CA ASP A 525 13.32 -11.40 1.32
C ASP A 525 12.31 -12.55 1.61
N ASP A 526 12.61 -13.34 2.66
CA ASP A 526 11.69 -14.30 3.26
C ASP A 526 10.58 -13.55 4.04
N ASP A 527 9.76 -12.78 3.32
CA ASP A 527 8.49 -12.22 3.81
C ASP A 527 7.47 -13.36 4.01
N LEU A 528 7.70 -14.15 5.07
CA LEU A 528 6.77 -15.15 5.56
C LEU A 528 5.54 -14.44 6.15
N ASP A 529 4.44 -14.44 5.39
CA ASP A 529 3.12 -13.92 5.79
C ASP A 529 2.76 -14.32 7.24
N ALA A 530 2.90 -13.37 8.16
CA ALA A 530 2.29 -13.47 9.48
C ALA A 530 0.77 -13.29 9.30
N PRO A 531 -0.07 -14.18 9.86
CA PRO A 531 -1.51 -14.10 9.66
C PRO A 531 -2.11 -12.86 10.34
N ASP A 532 -2.78 -12.01 9.55
CA ASP A 532 -3.48 -10.81 9.98
C ASP A 532 -4.73 -11.17 10.82
N ASP A 533 -4.54 -11.36 12.12
CA ASP A 533 -5.60 -11.69 13.09
C ASP A 533 -6.52 -10.47 13.33
N LEU A 534 -7.47 -10.27 12.41
CA LEU A 534 -8.52 -9.25 12.48
C LEU A 534 -9.59 -9.59 13.55
N TYR A 535 -9.25 -9.37 14.82
CA TYR A 535 -10.22 -9.21 15.91
C TYR A 535 -10.11 -7.85 16.61
N ALA A 536 -11.24 -7.37 17.12
CA ALA A 536 -11.48 -5.94 17.33
C ALA A 536 -11.55 -5.50 18.80
N SER A 537 -11.70 -4.18 18.97
CA SER A 537 -12.17 -3.44 20.17
C SER A 537 -11.14 -3.06 21.24
N GLY A 538 -11.55 -2.17 22.18
CA GLY A 538 -10.82 -1.94 23.42
C GLY A 538 -9.92 -0.69 23.51
N GLY A 539 -10.34 0.46 22.98
CA GLY A 539 -9.54 1.70 23.11
C GLY A 539 -9.50 2.26 24.54
N ARG A 540 -8.33 2.79 24.97
CA ARG A 540 -8.21 3.83 26.01
C ARG A 540 -7.21 4.90 25.57
N ARG A 541 -7.37 6.12 26.07
CA ARG A 541 -6.70 7.33 25.58
C ARG A 541 -5.99 8.05 26.73
N ALA A 542 -4.78 8.55 26.46
CA ALA A 542 -4.03 9.51 27.30
C ALA A 542 -3.52 9.00 28.68
N PRO A 543 -2.58 9.72 29.33
CA PRO A 543 -1.88 10.93 28.88
C PRO A 543 -0.35 10.78 28.75
N SER A 544 0.26 11.75 28.09
CA SER A 544 1.71 11.96 28.06
C SER A 544 2.24 12.46 29.41
N SER A 545 3.35 11.90 29.88
CA SER A 545 4.19 12.52 30.91
C SER A 545 5.40 13.18 30.26
N ALA A 546 5.61 14.47 30.55
CA ALA A 546 6.86 15.15 30.31
C ALA A 546 7.60 15.27 31.65
N SER A 547 8.91 14.96 31.69
CA SER A 547 9.83 15.50 32.69
C SER A 547 11.29 15.25 32.31
N ASN A 548 12.06 16.33 32.28
CA ASN A 548 13.46 16.49 32.67
C ASN A 548 14.44 15.30 32.58
N ALA A 549 15.54 15.53 31.86
CA ALA A 549 16.88 15.17 32.32
C ALA A 549 17.73 16.46 32.37
N PHE A 550 18.72 16.50 33.28
CA PHE A 550 19.73 17.56 33.41
C PHE A 550 20.88 17.35 32.41
#